data_AF-A0A7X1HPV9-F1
#
_entry.id   AF-A0A7X1HPV9-F1
#
_cell.length_a   1.000
_cell.length_b   1.000
_cell.length_c   1.000
_cell.angle_alpha   90.00
_cell.angle_beta   90.00
_cell.angle_gamma   90.00
#
_symmetry.space_group_name_H-M   'P 1'
#
loop_
_entity.id
_entity.type
_entity.pdbx_description
1 polymer ?
#
loop_
_entity_poly.entity_id
_entity_poly.type
_entity_poly.pdbx_seq_one_letter_code
_entity_poly.pdbx_strand_id
1 'polypeptide(L)' 'MMMIYLGITLYIFILVILNLFEEEKLFNQLNAALVIIPLILRLLMIK' A
#
# COMPACT_ATOMS: atom_id res chain seq x y z
N MET A 1 14.59 13.52 -5.11
CA MET A 1 14.18 12.66 -3.97
C MET A 1 12.69 12.39 -3.90
N MET A 2 11.81 13.40 -3.96
CA MET A 2 10.35 13.23 -3.88
C MET A 2 9.76 12.26 -4.93
N MET A 3 10.17 12.37 -6.20
CA MET A 3 9.69 11.47 -7.27
C MET A 3 10.15 10.01 -7.07
N ILE A 4 11.37 9.79 -6.57
CA ILE A 4 11.88 8.46 -6.25
C ILE A 4 11.08 7.86 -5.08
N TYR A 5 10.81 8.67 -4.05
CA TYR A 5 10.01 8.25 -2.91
C TYR A 5 8.57 7.90 -3.32
N LEU A 6 7.95 8.71 -4.17
CA LEU A 6 6.63 8.42 -4.74
C LEU A 6 6.66 7.15 -5.58
N GLY A 7 7.68 6.95 -6.42
CA GLY A 7 7.84 5.73 -7.22
C GLY A 7 7.95 4.47 -6.35
N ILE A 8 8.76 4.50 -5.29
CA ILE A 8 8.87 3.40 -4.33
C ILE A 8 7.54 3.17 -3.61
N THR A 9 6.88 4.24 -3.17
CA THR A 9 5.58 4.14 -2.48
C THR A 9 4.54 3.50 -3.39
N LEU A 10 4.51 3.87 -4.66
CA LEU A 10 3.58 3.34 -5.65
C LEU A 10 3.88 1.87 -5.98
N TYR A 11 5.16 1.50 -6.05
CA TYR A 11 5.57 0.10 -6.19
C TYR A 11 5.12 -0.77 -5.01
N ILE A 12 5.34 -0.31 -3.77
CA ILE A 12 4.89 -1.00 -2.57
C ILE A 12 3.36 -1.09 -2.54
N PHE A 13 2.67 -0.02 -2.94
CA PHE A 13 1.21 0.00 -3.00
C PHE A 13 0.64 -1.09 -3.92
N ILE A 14 1.23 -1.27 -5.11
CA ILE A 14 0.84 -2.34 -6.04
C ILE A 14 1.05 -3.72 -5.40
N LEU A 15 2.20 -3.95 -4.75
CA LEU A 15 2.48 -5.23 -4.08
C LEU A 15 1.47 -5.54 -2.97
N VAL A 16 1.07 -4.54 -2.18
CA VAL A 16 0.07 -4.70 -1.12
C VAL A 16 -1.30 -5.04 -1.72
N ILE A 17 -1.69 -4.40 -2.83
CA ILE A 17 -2.93 -4.73 -3.53
C ILE A 17 -2.90 -6.18 -4.05
N LEU A 18 -1.82 -6.60 -4.71
CA LEU A 18 -1.67 -7.97 -5.19
C LEU A 18 -1.74 -8.98 -4.05
N ASN A 19 -1.05 -8.71 -2.94
CA ASN A 19 -1.12 -9.55 -1.75
C ASN A 19 -2.54 -9.65 -1.18
N LEU A 20 -3.32 -8.57 -1.24
CA LEU A 20 -4.72 -8.56 -0.80
C LEU A 20 -5.64 -9.50 -1.60
N PHE A 21 -5.29 -9.75 -2.86
CA PHE A 21 -6.01 -10.68 -3.75
C PHE A 21 -5.52 -12.13 -3.62
N GLU A 22 -4.27 -12.34 -3.22
CA GLU A 22 -3.69 -13.68 -3.04
C GLU A 22 -3.91 -14.25 -1.62
N GLU A 23 -4.06 -13.39 -0.61
CA GLU A 23 -4.11 -13.83 0.78
C GLU A 23 -5.50 -14.39 1.18
N GLU A 24 -5.55 -15.66 1.55
CA GLU A 24 -6.79 -16.35 1.93
C GLU A 24 -7.19 -16.14 3.41
N LYS A 25 -6.24 -15.72 4.26
CA LYS A 25 -6.49 -15.52 5.69
C LYS A 25 -7.01 -14.12 5.96
N LEU A 26 -8.27 -14.02 6.42
CA LEU A 26 -8.94 -12.76 6.75
C LEU A 26 -8.11 -11.81 7.64
N PHE A 27 -7.45 -12.33 8.68
CA PHE A 27 -6.62 -11.49 9.56
C PHE A 27 -5.40 -10.89 8.84
N ASN A 28 -4.77 -11.65 7.95
CA ASN A 28 -3.64 -11.16 7.16
C ASN A 28 -4.10 -10.14 6.10
N GLN A 29 -5.25 -10.41 5.48
CA GLN A 29 -5.87 -9.49 4.53
C GLN A 29 -6.25 -8.16 5.19
N LEU A 30 -6.80 -8.18 6.41
CA LEU A 30 -7.11 -6.97 7.18
C LEU A 30 -5.86 -6.17 7.54
N ASN A 31 -4.78 -6.84 7.93
CA ASN A 31 -3.50 -6.18 8.21
C ASN A 31 -2.92 -5.51 6.97
N ALA A 32 -2.97 -6.18 5.82
CA ALA A 32 -2.54 -5.61 4.55
C ALA A 32 -3.44 -4.42 4.14
N ALA A 33 -4.75 -4.50 4.34
CA ALA A 33 -5.69 -3.41 4.07
C ALA A 33 -5.43 -2.17 4.95
N LEU A 34 -5.02 -2.36 6.21
CA LEU A 34 -4.63 -1.26 7.11
C LEU A 34 -3.45 -0.44 6.58
N VAL A 35 -2.52 -1.08 5.86
CA VAL A 35 -1.34 -0.43 5.26
C VAL A 35 -1.68 0.34 3.98
N ILE A 36 -2.78 0.00 3.29
CA ILE A 36 -3.26 0.72 2.10
C ILE A 36 -3.60 2.17 2.44
N ILE A 37 -4.23 2.43 3.59
CA ILE A 37 -4.66 3.78 4.00
C ILE A 37 -3.48 4.78 4.05
N PRO A 38 -2.39 4.54 4.82
CA PRO A 38 -1.26 5.47 4.85
C PRO A 38 -0.50 5.54 3.52
N LEU A 39 -0.49 4.47 2.71
CA LEU A 39 0.12 4.50 1.39
C LEU A 39 -0.65 5.41 0.42
N ILE A 40 -1.98 5.36 0.42
CA ILE A 40 -2.83 6.26 -0.38
C ILE A 40 -2.60 7.71 0.06
N LEU A 41 -2.62 7.98 1.38
CA LEU A 41 -2.36 9.31 1.90
C LEU A 41 -0.98 9.84 1.45
N ARG A 42 0.06 9.01 1.48
CA ARG A 42 1.39 9.37 0.96
C ARG A 42 1.41 9.63 -0.54
N LEU A 43 0.71 8.82 -1.34
CA LEU A 43 0.62 9.01 -2.79
C LEU A 43 -0.11 10.30 -3.16
N LEU A 44 -1.16 10.63 -2.42
CA LEU A 44 -1.92 11.87 -2.58
C LEU A 44 -1.25 13.08 -1.90
N MET A 45 -0.11 12.87 -1.24
CA MET A 45 0.62 13.90 -0.48
C MET A 45 -0.24 14.61 0.58
N ILE A 46 -1.19 13.87 1.17
CA ILE A 46 -2.06 14.34 2.25
C ILE A 46 -1.32 14.15 3.58
N LYS A 47 -1.27 15.20 4.40
CA LYS A 47 -0.66 15.18 5.74
C LYS A 47 -1.62 14.69 6.80
#